data_AF-G6C2N7-F1
#
_entry.id   AF-G6C2N7-F1
#
_cell.length_a   1.000
_cell.length_b   1.000
_cell.length_c   1.000
_cell.angle_alpha   90.00
_cell.angle_beta   90.00
_cell.angle_gamma   90.00
#
_symmetry.space_group_name_H-M   'P 1'
#
loop_
_entity.id
_entity.type
_entity.pdbx_description
1 polymer ?
#
loop_
_entity_poly.entity_id
_entity_poly.type
_entity_poly.pdbx_seq_one_letter_code
_entity_poly.pdbx_strand_id
1 'polypeptide(L)'
;MTGQGNTVRIGKVATTGLVNLSHDSVFIYSKDKTGTITNHTNLKSTGNENYGIYAQGAVINRGNIDFSQGLGNVGAYSYLEGATATPNAIKNYGTIRVSKTDISDPDNRKYGIGMAAGYSEENPKGSGNFITRGLGNIENHGTIKVTDPDSIGMYATGSGSKILNAGRIELSGAKRNIGIFAENGAEVVNTGTITTVGSGNVGQIGIAIRKGAILDNRGTININASKGYGLLIAGGIIRNYGNINVSGGATKIREVSASDTSKEMQDLRGNKVKIHSPAGAANGVITKNGEVRKPKIVHVQAIPNRKPNDIPTSSVGMYMDTSGINYTRPINNIGALRGLTQSDIIVGVEATKYTTAKTIQLGQDIIEPYNDMIRKSGIEKFSIYSGSLTWMASITQLPDFTIRNAYLRKIPYTVWAGKMPTPIDKNDTYNFSDGLEQRYGVEGIGTRENRVFQKLNSIGNNEEILLYQAFDEMMGHQYANT
;
A
#
# COMPACT_ATOMS: atom_id res chain seq x y z
N MET A 1 0.36 16.44 38.90
CA MET A 1 1.27 15.35 39.27
C MET A 1 0.69 14.05 38.73
N THR A 2 1.27 13.47 37.67
CA THR A 2 0.89 12.12 37.23
C THR A 2 1.57 11.13 38.17
N GLY A 3 0.87 10.06 38.57
CA GLY A 3 1.50 8.97 39.31
C GLY A 3 2.63 8.37 38.48
N GLN A 4 3.87 8.50 38.96
CA GLN A 4 5.07 7.94 38.35
C GLN A 4 5.75 7.01 39.38
N GLY A 5 6.47 5.99 38.90
CA GLY A 5 7.24 5.08 39.76
C GLY A 5 6.38 4.04 40.48
N ASN A 6 5.15 3.79 40.01
CA ASN A 6 4.26 2.81 40.61
C ASN A 6 4.77 1.38 40.38
N THR A 7 4.64 0.53 41.39
CA THR A 7 4.85 -0.92 41.26
C THR A 7 3.50 -1.62 41.39
N VAL A 8 3.03 -2.23 40.30
CA VAL A 8 1.72 -2.88 40.25
C VAL A 8 1.89 -4.37 39.99
N ARG A 9 1.19 -5.19 40.78
CA ARG A 9 1.11 -6.63 40.58
C ARG A 9 -0.34 -7.05 40.39
N ILE A 10 -0.63 -7.70 39.27
CA ILE A 10 -1.97 -8.19 38.92
C ILE A 10 -1.94 -9.72 38.94
N GLY A 11 -2.69 -10.30 39.86
CA GLY A 11 -2.69 -11.75 40.11
C GLY A 11 -1.41 -12.28 40.79
N LYS A 12 -1.35 -13.59 40.98
CA LYS A 12 -0.22 -14.30 41.61
C LYS A 12 0.38 -15.34 40.67
N VAL A 13 1.58 -15.83 41.00
CA VAL A 13 2.20 -16.95 40.27
C VAL A 13 1.23 -18.15 40.28
N ALA A 14 1.11 -18.84 39.15
CA ALA A 14 0.17 -19.95 38.93
C ALA A 14 -1.32 -19.56 39.09
N THR A 15 -1.70 -18.31 38.86
CA THR A 15 -3.12 -17.93 38.82
C THR A 15 -3.83 -18.63 37.65
N THR A 16 -5.03 -19.17 37.93
CA THR A 16 -5.96 -19.69 36.91
C THR A 16 -6.97 -18.63 36.48
N GLY A 17 -6.93 -17.45 37.12
CA GLY A 17 -7.84 -16.33 36.82
C GLY A 17 -7.82 -15.98 35.33
N LEU A 18 -9.03 -15.88 34.77
CA LEU A 18 -9.30 -15.58 33.37
C LEU A 18 -10.21 -14.35 33.30
N VAL A 19 -9.78 -13.34 32.56
CA VAL A 19 -10.59 -12.14 32.28
C VAL A 19 -11.02 -12.16 30.82
N ASN A 20 -12.31 -11.99 30.58
CA ASN A 20 -12.87 -11.89 29.24
C ASN A 20 -12.98 -10.42 28.82
N LEU A 21 -12.52 -10.11 27.61
CA LEU A 21 -12.61 -8.79 26.98
C LEU A 21 -13.60 -8.88 25.81
N SER A 22 -14.70 -8.15 25.90
CA SER A 22 -15.82 -8.28 24.97
C SER A 22 -15.68 -7.38 23.75
N HIS A 23 -15.53 -6.08 23.91
CA HIS A 23 -15.38 -5.14 22.79
C HIS A 23 -14.72 -3.85 23.28
N ASP A 24 -13.84 -3.26 22.46
CA ASP A 24 -13.18 -1.96 22.72
C ASP A 24 -12.58 -1.83 24.12
N SER A 25 -12.17 -2.96 24.70
CA SER A 25 -11.78 -3.03 26.10
C SER A 25 -10.26 -2.98 26.24
N VAL A 26 -9.77 -2.29 27.27
CA VAL A 26 -8.36 -2.31 27.66
C VAL A 26 -8.25 -2.91 29.06
N PHE A 27 -7.53 -4.03 29.22
CA PHE A 27 -7.38 -4.65 30.54
C PHE A 27 -6.34 -3.90 31.40
N ILE A 28 -5.14 -3.68 30.87
CA ILE A 28 -4.10 -2.90 31.55
C ILE A 28 -3.83 -1.63 30.75
N TYR A 29 -4.01 -0.47 31.39
CA TYR A 29 -3.65 0.83 30.84
C TYR A 29 -2.67 1.54 31.77
N SER A 30 -1.55 2.04 31.24
CA SER A 30 -0.59 2.81 32.03
C SER A 30 0.07 3.95 31.25
N LYS A 31 0.01 5.14 31.85
CA LYS A 31 0.79 6.34 31.48
C LYS A 31 2.03 6.54 32.37
N ASP A 32 2.31 5.60 33.26
CA ASP A 32 3.50 5.64 34.09
C ASP A 32 4.72 5.21 33.25
N LYS A 33 5.70 6.10 33.10
CA LYS A 33 6.90 5.88 32.27
C LYS A 33 8.00 5.16 33.04
N THR A 34 8.00 5.32 34.36
CA THR A 34 9.07 4.91 35.27
C THR A 34 8.66 3.74 36.18
N GLY A 35 7.37 3.50 36.32
CA GLY A 35 6.80 2.38 37.06
C GLY A 35 6.94 1.04 36.33
N THR A 36 6.60 -0.03 37.06
CA THR A 36 6.65 -1.42 36.58
C THR A 36 5.35 -2.15 36.90
N ILE A 37 4.79 -2.81 35.89
CA ILE A 37 3.61 -3.67 36.05
C ILE A 37 4.02 -5.13 35.86
N THR A 38 3.58 -6.03 36.75
CA THR A 38 3.68 -7.48 36.55
C THR A 38 2.28 -8.08 36.46
N ASN A 39 1.93 -8.65 35.31
CA ASN A 39 0.67 -9.36 35.10
C ASN A 39 0.87 -10.88 35.15
N HIS A 40 0.08 -11.57 35.98
CA HIS A 40 -0.05 -13.02 35.97
C HIS A 40 -1.41 -13.50 35.43
N THR A 41 -2.41 -12.63 35.35
CA THR A 41 -3.78 -12.99 34.97
C THR A 41 -3.87 -13.33 33.49
N ASN A 42 -4.61 -14.40 33.17
CA ASN A 42 -4.87 -14.80 31.78
C ASN A 42 -6.00 -13.95 31.19
N LEU A 43 -5.88 -13.61 29.91
CA LEU A 43 -6.86 -12.81 29.17
C LEU A 43 -7.44 -13.65 28.03
N LYS A 44 -8.71 -13.42 27.73
CA LYS A 44 -9.37 -14.00 26.56
C LYS A 44 -10.28 -12.98 25.90
N SER A 45 -10.25 -12.90 24.58
CA SER A 45 -11.23 -12.08 23.85
C SER A 45 -12.52 -12.86 23.60
N THR A 46 -13.64 -12.15 23.62
CA THR A 46 -14.94 -12.64 23.13
C THR A 46 -15.51 -11.76 22.03
N GLY A 47 -14.82 -10.67 21.65
CA GLY A 47 -15.14 -9.83 20.50
C GLY A 47 -13.95 -8.98 20.05
N ASN A 48 -14.20 -7.80 19.51
CA ASN A 48 -13.26 -7.08 18.63
C ASN A 48 -12.54 -5.92 19.33
N GLU A 49 -11.42 -5.50 18.76
CA GLU A 49 -10.72 -4.21 19.05
C GLU A 49 -10.25 -4.05 20.51
N ASN A 50 -10.01 -5.17 21.18
CA ASN A 50 -9.53 -5.20 22.56
C ASN A 50 -8.01 -5.06 22.63
N TYR A 51 -7.54 -4.42 23.70
CA TYR A 51 -6.13 -4.34 24.08
C TYR A 51 -5.91 -5.09 25.39
N GLY A 52 -5.02 -6.09 25.38
CA GLY A 52 -4.64 -6.78 26.61
C GLY A 52 -3.85 -5.84 27.52
N ILE A 53 -2.80 -5.23 26.97
CA ILE A 53 -1.90 -4.33 27.68
C ILE A 53 -1.63 -3.11 26.81
N TYR A 54 -1.80 -1.92 27.37
CA TYR A 54 -1.41 -0.65 26.77
C TYR A 54 -0.57 0.12 27.78
N ALA A 55 0.72 0.33 27.51
CA ALA A 55 1.61 0.95 28.50
C ALA A 55 2.72 1.83 27.90
N GLN A 56 3.04 2.88 28.64
CA GLN A 56 4.18 3.77 28.38
C GLN A 56 5.48 3.32 29.06
N GLY A 57 5.38 2.59 30.18
CA GLY A 57 6.50 2.11 30.98
C GLY A 57 6.67 0.59 30.95
N ALA A 58 7.45 0.07 31.90
CA ALA A 58 7.83 -1.33 31.93
C ALA A 58 6.65 -2.25 32.28
N VAL A 59 6.48 -3.34 31.53
CA VAL A 59 5.50 -4.39 31.86
C VAL A 59 6.13 -5.77 31.72
N ILE A 60 5.86 -6.65 32.68
CA ILE A 60 6.20 -8.08 32.62
C ILE A 60 4.90 -8.87 32.59
N ASN A 61 4.54 -9.40 31.41
CA ASN A 61 3.40 -10.27 31.24
C ASN A 61 3.82 -11.74 31.39
N ARG A 62 3.26 -12.44 32.37
CA ARG A 62 3.39 -13.89 32.57
C ARG A 62 2.09 -14.65 32.30
N GLY A 63 0.96 -13.96 32.26
CA GLY A 63 -0.34 -14.56 31.90
C GLY A 63 -0.43 -14.85 30.41
N ASN A 64 -1.26 -15.83 30.03
CA ASN A 64 -1.58 -16.09 28.64
C ASN A 64 -2.61 -15.07 28.12
N ILE A 65 -2.49 -14.66 26.87
CA ILE A 65 -3.44 -13.78 26.17
C ILE A 65 -4.00 -14.57 25.00
N ASP A 66 -5.25 -15.03 25.11
CA ASP A 66 -5.92 -15.76 24.04
C ASP A 66 -6.89 -14.86 23.30
N PHE A 67 -6.38 -14.18 22.27
CA PHE A 67 -7.17 -13.30 21.42
C PHE A 67 -7.62 -13.96 20.11
N SER A 68 -7.65 -15.30 20.07
CA SER A 68 -8.07 -16.06 18.87
C SER A 68 -9.51 -15.81 18.43
N GLN A 69 -10.34 -15.13 19.24
CA GLN A 69 -11.70 -14.73 18.88
C GLN A 69 -11.78 -13.23 18.60
N GLY A 70 -12.65 -12.86 17.66
CA GLY A 70 -12.84 -11.48 17.24
C GLY A 70 -11.79 -10.97 16.23
N LEU A 71 -11.94 -9.70 15.88
CA LEU A 71 -11.17 -8.97 14.86
C LEU A 71 -10.38 -7.85 15.51
N GLY A 72 -9.15 -7.60 15.05
CA GLY A 72 -8.42 -6.38 15.40
C GLY A 72 -7.95 -6.26 16.86
N ASN A 73 -7.79 -7.37 17.57
CA ASN A 73 -7.33 -7.32 18.96
C ASN A 73 -5.79 -7.18 19.01
N VAL A 74 -5.28 -6.43 19.98
CA VAL A 74 -3.85 -6.21 20.22
C VAL A 74 -3.44 -6.77 21.58
N GLY A 75 -2.58 -7.79 21.59
CA GLY A 75 -2.17 -8.44 22.85
C GLY A 75 -1.46 -7.47 23.81
N ALA A 76 -0.44 -6.78 23.31
CA ALA A 76 0.24 -5.72 24.05
C ALA A 76 0.68 -4.58 23.13
N TYR A 77 0.55 -3.33 23.57
CA TYR A 77 0.96 -2.14 22.84
C TYR A 77 1.82 -1.23 23.72
N SER A 78 3.08 -1.07 23.32
CA SER A 78 4.00 -0.09 23.89
C SER A 78 3.96 1.19 23.06
N TYR A 79 3.51 2.28 23.65
CA TYR A 79 3.44 3.57 22.98
C TYR A 79 3.66 4.71 23.96
N LEU A 80 4.75 5.45 23.76
CA LEU A 80 5.07 6.68 24.45
C LEU A 80 5.10 7.84 23.46
N GLU A 81 4.05 8.66 23.51
CA GLU A 81 3.90 9.87 22.70
C GLU A 81 5.04 10.87 22.94
N GLY A 82 5.54 11.46 21.86
CA GLY A 82 6.59 12.48 21.88
C GLY A 82 7.96 12.00 22.40
N ALA A 83 8.16 10.68 22.56
CA ALA A 83 9.43 10.13 22.99
C ALA A 83 10.54 10.39 21.97
N THR A 84 11.71 10.80 22.48
CA THR A 84 12.95 10.95 21.69
C THR A 84 13.96 9.82 21.96
N ALA A 85 13.67 8.96 22.94
CA ALA A 85 14.46 7.79 23.29
C ALA A 85 13.54 6.57 23.45
N THR A 86 14.07 5.37 23.18
CA THR A 86 13.34 4.12 23.33
C THR A 86 12.79 3.96 24.76
N PRO A 87 11.48 3.74 24.95
CA PRO A 87 10.91 3.55 26.27
C PRO A 87 11.26 2.18 26.88
N ASN A 88 10.91 2.00 28.15
CA ASN A 88 11.00 0.71 28.82
C ASN A 88 10.13 -0.34 28.11
N ALA A 89 10.60 -1.59 28.10
CA ALA A 89 9.96 -2.66 27.35
C ALA A 89 8.70 -3.21 28.02
N ILE A 90 7.72 -3.58 27.19
CA ILE A 90 6.73 -4.60 27.54
C ILE A 90 7.31 -5.97 27.19
N LYS A 91 7.51 -6.83 28.19
CA LYS A 91 8.09 -8.17 28.06
C LYS A 91 7.01 -9.23 28.22
N ASN A 92 6.82 -10.05 27.19
CA ASN A 92 5.91 -11.19 27.23
C ASN A 92 6.66 -12.50 27.52
N TYR A 93 6.26 -13.21 28.58
CA TYR A 93 6.72 -14.56 28.91
C TYR A 93 5.61 -15.61 28.72
N GLY A 94 4.35 -15.19 28.59
CA GLY A 94 3.22 -16.08 28.35
C GLY A 94 3.04 -16.47 26.89
N THR A 95 1.94 -17.17 26.60
CA THR A 95 1.49 -17.41 25.22
C THR A 95 0.52 -16.32 24.78
N ILE A 96 0.74 -15.71 23.62
CA ILE A 96 -0.21 -14.82 22.95
C ILE A 96 -0.77 -15.54 21.71
N ARG A 97 -2.09 -15.72 21.62
CA ARG A 97 -2.78 -16.12 20.37
C ARG A 97 -3.34 -14.87 19.71
N VAL A 98 -2.92 -14.60 18.48
CA VAL A 98 -3.27 -13.37 17.75
C VAL A 98 -4.64 -13.53 17.10
N SER A 99 -5.46 -12.46 17.12
CA SER A 99 -6.77 -12.46 16.48
C SER A 99 -6.68 -12.41 14.97
N LYS A 100 -7.83 -12.52 14.29
CA LYS A 100 -7.96 -12.24 12.86
C LYS A 100 -7.79 -10.75 12.57
N THR A 101 -7.35 -10.47 11.34
CA THR A 101 -7.31 -9.14 10.75
C THR A 101 -8.48 -8.94 9.80
N ASP A 102 -9.08 -7.75 9.82
CA ASP A 102 -10.07 -7.30 8.83
C ASP A 102 -9.55 -6.05 8.13
N ILE A 103 -9.33 -6.19 6.83
CA ILE A 103 -8.90 -5.12 5.91
C ILE A 103 -9.91 -4.93 4.78
N SER A 104 -11.16 -5.33 4.99
CA SER A 104 -12.23 -5.17 4.00
C SER A 104 -12.66 -3.72 3.85
N ASP A 105 -12.58 -2.93 4.93
CA ASP A 105 -12.76 -1.49 4.95
C ASP A 105 -11.39 -0.79 4.95
N PRO A 106 -11.02 -0.07 3.87
CA PRO A 106 -9.74 0.65 3.79
C PRO A 106 -9.60 1.78 4.81
N ASP A 107 -10.70 2.39 5.23
CA ASP A 107 -10.72 3.51 6.18
C ASP A 107 -10.81 3.02 7.63
N ASN A 108 -11.27 1.78 7.85
CA ASN A 108 -11.39 1.17 9.17
C ASN A 108 -10.77 -0.24 9.24
N ARG A 109 -9.46 -0.31 9.01
CA ARG A 109 -8.70 -1.57 9.10
C ARG A 109 -8.47 -2.00 10.53
N LYS A 110 -8.83 -3.25 10.83
CA LYS A 110 -8.72 -3.87 12.15
C LYS A 110 -7.63 -4.92 12.14
N TYR A 111 -6.44 -4.58 12.60
CA TYR A 111 -5.29 -5.50 12.58
C TYR A 111 -5.21 -6.35 13.85
N GLY A 112 -5.18 -7.67 13.68
CA GLY A 112 -4.83 -8.60 14.75
C GLY A 112 -3.32 -8.58 14.97
N ILE A 113 -2.88 -8.11 16.14
CA ILE A 113 -1.45 -7.96 16.46
C ILE A 113 -1.12 -8.60 17.81
N GLY A 114 -0.09 -9.44 17.86
CA GLY A 114 0.38 -10.01 19.13
C GLY A 114 0.98 -8.95 20.05
N MET A 115 1.99 -8.23 19.56
CA MET A 115 2.62 -7.11 20.26
C MET A 115 2.92 -5.95 19.30
N ALA A 116 2.66 -4.71 19.69
CA ALA A 116 2.89 -3.50 18.89
C ALA A 116 3.81 -2.50 19.61
N ALA A 117 4.60 -1.74 18.85
CA ALA A 117 5.50 -0.69 19.36
C ALA A 117 5.54 0.56 18.48
N GLY A 118 5.30 1.71 19.10
CA GLY A 118 5.39 3.02 18.47
C GLY A 118 4.24 3.34 17.52
N TYR A 119 4.22 4.58 17.03
CA TYR A 119 3.21 5.08 16.11
C TYR A 119 3.85 6.08 15.15
N SER A 120 3.65 5.86 13.86
CA SER A 120 4.00 6.80 12.80
C SER A 120 2.79 6.99 11.90
N GLU A 121 2.56 8.21 11.48
CA GLU A 121 1.47 8.56 10.57
C GLU A 121 2.02 9.26 9.34
N GLU A 122 1.34 9.08 8.22
CA GLU A 122 1.65 9.82 7.01
C GLU A 122 1.02 11.22 7.10
N ASN A 123 1.84 12.28 6.96
CA ASN A 123 1.35 13.65 7.11
C ASN A 123 1.96 14.60 6.06
N PRO A 124 1.16 15.22 5.18
CA PRO A 124 -0.27 14.95 4.97
C PRO A 124 -0.52 13.55 4.38
N LYS A 125 -1.73 12.99 4.57
CA LYS A 125 -2.13 11.69 4.01
C LYS A 125 -1.86 11.65 2.49
N GLY A 126 -1.21 10.59 2.01
CA GLY A 126 -0.80 10.41 0.60
C GLY A 126 0.53 11.07 0.20
N SER A 127 1.22 11.78 1.12
CA SER A 127 2.48 12.48 0.80
C SER A 127 3.70 11.56 0.67
N GLY A 128 3.63 10.32 1.14
CA GLY A 128 4.77 9.43 1.33
C GLY A 128 5.63 9.74 2.55
N ASN A 129 5.39 10.87 3.24
CA ASN A 129 6.18 11.31 4.39
C ASN A 129 5.56 10.84 5.69
N PHE A 130 6.28 9.97 6.41
CA PHE A 130 5.86 9.46 7.71
C PHE A 130 6.53 10.24 8.84
N ILE A 131 5.72 10.71 9.78
CA ILE A 131 6.17 11.38 11.01
C ILE A 131 5.95 10.41 12.17
N THR A 132 7.01 10.14 12.92
CA THR A 132 6.92 9.36 14.16
C THR A 132 6.32 10.23 15.26
N ARG A 133 5.20 9.78 15.83
CA ARG A 133 4.45 10.47 16.89
C ARG A 133 4.73 9.91 18.27
N GLY A 134 5.17 8.66 18.35
CA GLY A 134 5.64 8.07 19.59
C GLY A 134 6.43 6.79 19.36
N LEU A 135 7.21 6.43 20.37
CA LEU A 135 8.10 5.28 20.35
C LEU A 135 7.55 4.15 21.22
N GLY A 136 7.98 2.93 20.94
CA GLY A 136 7.62 1.75 21.73
C GLY A 136 8.76 0.75 21.83
N ASN A 137 8.67 -0.13 22.82
CA ASN A 137 9.64 -1.21 23.01
C ASN A 137 8.92 -2.49 23.45
N ILE A 138 9.04 -3.55 22.66
CA ILE A 138 8.39 -4.84 22.91
C ILE A 138 9.40 -5.98 22.84
N GLU A 139 9.34 -6.87 23.84
CA GLU A 139 10.18 -8.07 23.90
C GLU A 139 9.31 -9.33 24.05
N ASN A 140 9.41 -10.26 23.10
CA ASN A 140 8.83 -11.59 23.25
C ASN A 140 9.88 -12.57 23.78
N HIS A 141 9.64 -13.11 24.98
CA HIS A 141 10.40 -14.21 25.60
C HIS A 141 9.57 -15.51 25.67
N GLY A 142 8.25 -15.40 25.53
CA GLY A 142 7.31 -16.53 25.49
C GLY A 142 7.03 -17.02 24.07
N THR A 143 5.76 -17.35 23.81
CA THR A 143 5.31 -17.81 22.49
C THR A 143 4.23 -16.90 21.93
N ILE A 144 4.38 -16.45 20.68
CA ILE A 144 3.32 -15.77 19.93
C ILE A 144 2.83 -16.71 18.83
N LYS A 145 1.53 -16.97 18.77
CA LYS A 145 0.90 -17.84 17.77
C LYS A 145 0.07 -16.99 16.80
N VAL A 146 0.50 -16.92 15.55
CA VAL A 146 -0.14 -16.18 14.47
C VAL A 146 -0.77 -17.21 13.52
N THR A 147 -1.92 -17.71 13.93
CA THR A 147 -2.63 -18.83 13.28
C THR A 147 -3.84 -18.37 12.48
N ASP A 148 -4.29 -17.14 12.71
CA ASP A 148 -5.42 -16.51 12.04
C ASP A 148 -4.95 -15.62 10.88
N PRO A 149 -5.70 -15.56 9.75
CA PRO A 149 -5.27 -14.86 8.54
C PRO A 149 -4.92 -13.37 8.67
N ASP A 150 -3.95 -12.96 7.85
CA ASP A 150 -3.56 -11.57 7.59
C ASP A 150 -3.04 -10.84 8.84
N SER A 151 -2.67 -11.59 9.88
CA SER A 151 -2.29 -11.09 11.20
C SER A 151 -0.78 -11.01 11.40
N ILE A 152 -0.39 -10.23 12.43
CA ILE A 152 1.01 -9.89 12.70
C ILE A 152 1.38 -10.35 14.11
N GLY A 153 2.50 -11.07 14.25
CA GLY A 153 3.02 -11.47 15.56
C GLY A 153 3.53 -10.26 16.35
N MET A 154 4.50 -9.55 15.78
CA MET A 154 5.07 -8.32 16.37
C MET A 154 5.15 -7.21 15.33
N TYR A 155 4.70 -6.00 15.68
CA TYR A 155 4.72 -4.82 14.81
C TYR A 155 5.49 -3.66 15.46
N ALA A 156 6.29 -2.93 14.68
CA ALA A 156 6.89 -1.68 15.14
C ALA A 156 7.08 -0.66 14.03
N THR A 157 6.99 0.61 14.41
CA THR A 157 7.17 1.74 13.49
C THR A 157 7.86 2.92 14.16
N GLY A 158 8.65 3.66 13.39
CA GLY A 158 9.36 4.86 13.82
C GLY A 158 10.76 4.60 14.35
N SER A 159 11.70 5.47 13.99
CA SER A 159 13.09 5.39 14.44
C SER A 159 13.17 5.52 15.96
N GLY A 160 13.83 4.58 16.62
CA GLY A 160 13.89 4.47 18.07
C GLY A 160 12.86 3.51 18.68
N SER A 161 11.86 3.05 17.93
CA SER A 161 11.01 1.92 18.35
C SER A 161 11.75 0.59 18.18
N LYS A 162 11.56 -0.35 19.10
CA LYS A 162 12.28 -1.64 19.10
C LYS A 162 11.38 -2.86 19.25
N ILE A 163 11.78 -3.91 18.53
CA ILE A 163 11.32 -5.29 18.68
C ILE A 163 12.49 -6.17 19.09
N LEU A 164 12.31 -6.97 20.14
CA LEU A 164 13.14 -8.14 20.42
C LEU A 164 12.28 -9.40 20.38
N ASN A 165 12.61 -10.34 19.51
CA ASN A 165 12.14 -11.71 19.65
C ASN A 165 13.27 -12.58 20.21
N ALA A 166 13.18 -12.92 21.49
CA ALA A 166 14.04 -13.89 22.19
C ALA A 166 13.36 -15.25 22.40
N GLY A 167 12.03 -15.29 22.29
CA GLY A 167 11.22 -16.49 22.43
C GLY A 167 10.89 -17.15 21.08
N ARG A 168 9.63 -17.58 20.94
CA ARG A 168 9.13 -18.29 19.76
C ARG A 168 7.96 -17.57 19.10
N ILE A 169 7.96 -17.50 17.78
CA ILE A 169 6.80 -17.08 16.99
C ILE A 169 6.40 -18.24 16.07
N GLU A 170 5.14 -18.65 16.16
CA GLU A 170 4.56 -19.72 15.36
C GLU A 170 3.61 -19.15 14.31
N LEU A 171 3.87 -19.47 13.03
CA LEU A 171 3.05 -19.07 11.90
C LEU A 171 2.30 -20.29 11.36
N SER A 172 1.01 -20.15 11.08
CA SER A 172 0.29 -21.18 10.32
C SER A 172 -0.93 -20.61 9.62
N GLY A 173 -1.38 -21.30 8.58
CA GLY A 173 -2.67 -21.05 7.95
C GLY A 173 -2.60 -20.94 6.43
N ALA A 174 -3.78 -21.01 5.81
CA ALA A 174 -3.95 -20.95 4.36
C ALA A 174 -3.90 -19.52 3.77
N LYS A 175 -3.57 -18.53 4.61
CA LYS A 175 -3.43 -17.12 4.23
C LYS A 175 -2.20 -16.53 4.90
N ARG A 176 -1.68 -15.46 4.32
CA ARG A 176 -0.44 -14.79 4.74
C ARG A 176 -0.55 -14.30 6.17
N ASN A 177 0.37 -14.74 7.03
CA ASN A 177 0.65 -14.09 8.31
C ASN A 177 2.11 -13.62 8.33
N ILE A 178 2.39 -12.64 9.20
CA ILE A 178 3.74 -12.08 9.35
C ILE A 178 4.20 -12.29 10.78
N GLY A 179 5.39 -12.89 10.96
CA GLY A 179 5.98 -13.07 12.29
C GLY A 179 6.35 -11.74 12.92
N ILE A 180 7.24 -11.00 12.26
CA ILE A 180 7.63 -9.65 12.65
C ILE A 180 7.47 -8.70 11.46
N PHE A 181 6.80 -7.57 11.66
CA PHE A 181 6.70 -6.50 10.67
C PHE A 181 7.24 -5.19 11.25
N ALA A 182 8.26 -4.60 10.60
CA ALA A 182 8.82 -3.32 11.01
C ALA A 182 8.96 -2.34 9.85
N GLU A 183 8.68 -1.07 10.11
CA GLU A 183 8.81 0.00 9.13
C GLU A 183 9.28 1.34 9.72
N ASN A 184 9.55 2.32 8.85
CA ASN A 184 9.88 3.70 9.21
C ASN A 184 11.07 3.83 10.19
N GLY A 185 12.13 3.05 9.98
CA GLY A 185 13.35 3.12 10.81
C GLY A 185 13.29 2.35 12.13
N ALA A 186 12.23 1.60 12.41
CA ALA A 186 12.17 0.75 13.61
C ALA A 186 13.24 -0.34 13.60
N GLU A 187 13.73 -0.71 14.79
CA GLU A 187 14.79 -1.71 14.97
C GLU A 187 14.22 -3.06 15.41
N VAL A 188 14.65 -4.12 14.75
CA VAL A 188 14.29 -5.51 15.06
C VAL A 188 15.54 -6.29 15.40
N VAL A 189 15.51 -6.95 16.56
CA VAL A 189 16.49 -7.96 16.95
C VAL A 189 15.77 -9.30 17.07
N ASN A 190 16.20 -10.29 16.30
CA ASN A 190 15.72 -11.67 16.45
C ASN A 190 16.84 -12.55 16.97
N THR A 191 16.76 -13.00 18.21
CA THR A 191 17.64 -14.04 18.79
C THR A 191 16.92 -15.36 18.99
N GLY A 192 15.59 -15.34 18.98
CA GLY A 192 14.71 -16.49 19.14
C GLY A 192 14.42 -17.24 17.83
N THR A 193 13.30 -17.94 17.83
CA THR A 193 12.85 -18.74 16.67
C THR A 193 11.56 -18.19 16.09
N ILE A 194 11.51 -18.03 14.78
CA ILE A 194 10.27 -17.82 14.01
C ILE A 194 10.09 -19.05 13.14
N THR A 195 8.96 -19.73 13.24
CA THR A 195 8.74 -20.97 12.49
C THR A 195 7.31 -21.14 12.04
N THR A 196 7.14 -21.68 10.85
CA THR A 196 5.85 -22.27 10.47
C THR A 196 5.58 -23.54 11.26
N VAL A 197 4.32 -23.79 11.59
CA VAL A 197 3.83 -25.03 12.20
C VAL A 197 2.68 -25.61 11.39
N GLY A 198 2.40 -26.91 11.55
CA GLY A 198 1.37 -27.61 10.79
C GLY A 198 1.67 -27.75 9.30
N SER A 199 0.63 -28.06 8.52
CA SER A 199 0.68 -28.22 7.06
C SER A 199 -0.31 -27.27 6.36
N GLY A 200 -0.23 -27.16 5.04
CA GLY A 200 -1.14 -26.30 4.26
C GLY A 200 -0.86 -24.80 4.39
N ASN A 201 0.36 -24.43 4.76
CA ASN A 201 0.75 -23.03 4.94
C ASN A 201 0.90 -22.31 3.59
N VAL A 202 0.30 -21.12 3.47
CA VAL A 202 0.35 -20.29 2.26
C VAL A 202 0.71 -18.86 2.62
N GLY A 203 1.71 -18.30 1.94
CA GLY A 203 2.08 -16.88 2.02
C GLY A 203 2.74 -16.45 3.33
N GLN A 204 3.18 -17.37 4.19
CA GLN A 204 3.75 -17.04 5.50
C GLN A 204 5.06 -16.24 5.35
N ILE A 205 5.21 -15.19 6.14
CA ILE A 205 6.40 -14.33 6.14
C ILE A 205 7.05 -14.37 7.52
N GLY A 206 8.32 -14.77 7.59
CA GLY A 206 9.08 -14.74 8.84
C GLY A 206 9.24 -13.32 9.38
N ILE A 207 9.97 -12.48 8.64
CA ILE A 207 10.16 -11.07 8.99
C ILE A 207 9.98 -10.19 7.74
N ALA A 208 9.20 -9.12 7.87
CA ALA A 208 9.04 -8.08 6.86
C ALA A 208 9.68 -6.76 7.36
N ILE A 209 10.61 -6.20 6.60
CA ILE A 209 11.33 -4.96 6.92
C ILE A 209 11.12 -3.96 5.79
N ARG A 210 10.59 -2.78 6.11
CA ARG A 210 10.27 -1.74 5.12
C ARG A 210 10.78 -0.36 5.53
N LYS A 211 10.89 0.56 4.56
CA LYS A 211 11.03 2.02 4.80
C LYS A 211 12.11 2.36 5.84
N GLY A 212 13.33 1.87 5.64
CA GLY A 212 14.49 2.15 6.49
C GLY A 212 14.53 1.38 7.81
N ALA A 213 13.56 0.52 8.13
CA ALA A 213 13.66 -0.36 9.30
C ALA A 213 14.88 -1.27 9.23
N ILE A 214 15.39 -1.65 10.39
CA ILE A 214 16.68 -2.34 10.55
C ILE A 214 16.45 -3.69 11.21
N LEU A 215 16.99 -4.77 10.63
CA LEU A 215 16.99 -6.10 11.21
C LEU A 215 18.40 -6.51 11.62
N ASP A 216 18.56 -7.00 12.86
CA ASP A 216 19.67 -7.82 13.34
C ASP A 216 19.11 -9.22 13.66
N ASN A 217 19.24 -10.14 12.72
CA ASN A 217 18.87 -11.53 12.91
C ASN A 217 20.07 -12.35 13.39
N ARG A 218 20.00 -12.88 14.61
CA ARG A 218 20.95 -13.84 15.19
C ARG A 218 20.31 -15.18 15.52
N GLY A 219 18.98 -15.25 15.44
CA GLY A 219 18.18 -16.44 15.70
C GLY A 219 17.85 -17.23 14.44
N THR A 220 16.80 -18.03 14.52
CA THR A 220 16.40 -18.97 13.47
C THR A 220 15.05 -18.60 12.86
N ILE A 221 14.97 -18.58 11.54
CA ILE A 221 13.74 -18.39 10.77
C ILE A 221 13.51 -19.63 9.89
N ASN A 222 12.43 -20.37 10.15
CA ASN A 222 12.07 -21.59 9.43
C ASN A 222 10.71 -21.43 8.76
N ILE A 223 10.66 -21.26 7.44
CA ILE A 223 9.40 -21.05 6.71
C ILE A 223 9.14 -22.20 5.74
N ASN A 224 8.16 -23.04 6.08
CA ASN A 224 7.58 -24.05 5.21
C ASN A 224 6.18 -23.60 4.77
N ALA A 225 6.10 -22.92 3.63
CA ALA A 225 4.85 -22.40 3.10
C ALA A 225 4.93 -22.19 1.58
N SER A 226 3.83 -22.49 0.88
CA SER A 226 3.72 -22.12 -0.53
C SER A 226 3.67 -20.60 -0.67
N LYS A 227 4.45 -20.01 -1.60
CA LYS A 227 4.58 -18.55 -1.76
C LYS A 227 5.02 -17.81 -0.48
N GLY A 228 5.67 -18.51 0.45
CA GLY A 228 6.17 -17.92 1.70
C GLY A 228 7.53 -17.23 1.53
N TYR A 229 7.89 -16.39 2.51
CA TYR A 229 9.18 -15.71 2.55
C TYR A 229 9.84 -15.83 3.92
N GLY A 230 11.14 -16.16 3.95
CA GLY A 230 11.94 -16.01 5.18
C GLY A 230 12.01 -14.54 5.58
N LEU A 231 12.54 -13.72 4.68
CA LEU A 231 12.58 -12.26 4.77
C LEU A 231 11.86 -11.62 3.59
N LEU A 232 11.02 -10.62 3.86
CA LEU A 232 10.47 -9.69 2.87
C LEU A 232 11.07 -8.30 3.11
N ILE A 233 11.85 -7.80 2.16
CA ILE A 233 12.60 -6.54 2.30
C ILE A 233 12.06 -5.54 1.30
N ALA A 234 11.67 -4.36 1.77
CA ALA A 234 11.17 -3.29 0.92
C ALA A 234 11.77 -1.93 1.35
N GLY A 235 13.02 -1.70 0.95
CA GLY A 235 13.82 -0.54 1.37
C GLY A 235 14.27 -0.61 2.83
N GLY A 236 14.54 -1.82 3.36
CA GLY A 236 15.02 -2.07 4.71
C GLY A 236 16.51 -2.41 4.78
N ILE A 237 17.12 -2.32 5.97
CA ILE A 237 18.53 -2.66 6.21
C ILE A 237 18.60 -3.98 6.97
N ILE A 238 19.28 -4.98 6.41
CA ILE A 238 19.35 -6.33 7.00
C ILE A 238 20.79 -6.67 7.42
N ARG A 239 20.92 -7.11 8.67
CA ARG A 239 22.11 -7.79 9.21
C ARG A 239 21.67 -9.19 9.63
N ASN A 240 22.12 -10.20 8.89
CA ASN A 240 21.78 -11.59 9.18
C ASN A 240 23.02 -12.39 9.60
N TYR A 241 23.10 -12.73 10.87
CA TYR A 241 24.09 -13.60 11.49
C TYR A 241 23.52 -14.98 11.87
N GLY A 242 22.19 -15.12 11.86
CA GLY A 242 21.47 -16.35 12.17
C GLY A 242 21.06 -17.17 10.94
N ASN A 243 20.17 -18.15 11.15
CA ASN A 243 19.76 -19.11 10.13
C ASN A 243 18.42 -18.74 9.49
N ILE A 244 18.34 -18.87 8.16
CA ILE A 244 17.08 -18.77 7.40
C ILE A 244 16.93 -20.05 6.56
N ASN A 245 15.97 -20.88 6.96
CA ASN A 245 15.63 -22.13 6.28
C ASN A 245 14.24 -21.99 5.67
N VAL A 246 14.10 -22.42 4.42
CA VAL A 246 12.82 -22.37 3.71
C VAL A 246 12.54 -23.69 3.02
N SER A 247 11.27 -24.05 2.94
CA SER A 247 10.76 -25.23 2.24
C SER A 247 9.31 -24.99 1.79
N GLY A 248 8.68 -25.99 1.14
CA GLY A 248 7.28 -25.89 0.70
C GLY A 248 7.03 -24.86 -0.41
N GLY A 249 8.06 -24.43 -1.13
CA GLY A 249 7.98 -23.39 -2.16
C GLY A 249 8.21 -21.97 -1.65
N ALA A 250 8.66 -21.80 -0.41
CA ALA A 250 9.07 -20.50 0.12
C ALA A 250 10.46 -20.06 -0.37
N THR A 251 10.66 -18.75 -0.43
CA THR A 251 11.95 -18.13 -0.80
C THR A 251 12.64 -17.54 0.44
N LYS A 252 13.96 -17.72 0.57
CA LYS A 252 14.71 -17.24 1.75
C LYS A 252 14.59 -15.73 1.94
N ILE A 253 14.88 -14.99 0.87
CA ILE A 253 14.87 -13.53 0.87
C ILE A 253 14.13 -13.08 -0.37
N ARG A 254 13.13 -12.23 -0.18
CA ARG A 254 12.45 -11.51 -1.25
C ARG A 254 12.69 -10.03 -1.06
N GLU A 255 13.53 -9.47 -1.90
CA GLU A 255 13.69 -8.02 -1.98
C GLU A 255 12.69 -7.46 -2.99
N VAL A 256 12.03 -6.39 -2.60
CA VAL A 256 11.03 -5.71 -3.40
C VAL A 256 11.39 -4.24 -3.49
N SER A 257 11.55 -3.76 -4.71
CA SER A 257 11.77 -2.37 -5.03
C SER A 257 10.57 -1.83 -5.80
N ALA A 258 10.29 -0.54 -5.60
CA ALA A 258 9.38 0.16 -6.49
C ALA A 258 10.00 0.24 -7.89
N SER A 259 9.18 0.20 -8.93
CA SER A 259 9.64 0.35 -10.31
C SER A 259 9.72 1.83 -10.72
N ASP A 260 10.61 2.16 -11.66
CA ASP A 260 10.53 3.42 -12.39
C ASP A 260 9.38 3.33 -13.41
N THR A 261 8.39 4.19 -13.24
CA THR A 261 7.18 4.27 -14.07
C THR A 261 7.16 5.57 -14.88
N SER A 262 8.31 6.24 -14.98
CA SER A 262 8.46 7.48 -15.75
C SER A 262 8.05 7.28 -17.21
N LYS A 263 7.44 8.30 -17.79
CA LYS A 263 7.06 8.35 -19.21
C LYS A 263 7.49 9.66 -19.82
N GLU A 264 7.98 9.61 -21.05
CA GLU A 264 8.36 10.77 -21.84
C GLU A 264 7.84 10.59 -23.28
N MET A 265 7.39 11.69 -23.89
CA MET A 265 7.10 11.78 -25.31
C MET A 265 7.66 13.06 -25.88
N GLN A 266 8.00 13.02 -27.17
CA GLN A 266 8.64 14.12 -27.90
C GLN A 266 7.90 14.40 -29.21
N ASP A 267 7.76 15.68 -29.57
CA ASP A 267 7.25 16.10 -30.89
C ASP A 267 8.37 16.27 -31.93
N LEU A 268 8.00 16.55 -33.19
CA LEU A 268 8.94 16.74 -34.29
C LEU A 268 9.92 17.92 -34.10
N ARG A 269 9.57 18.92 -33.29
CA ARG A 269 10.41 20.09 -32.99
C ARG A 269 11.25 19.88 -31.72
N GLY A 270 11.23 18.67 -31.16
CA GLY A 270 11.98 18.30 -29.99
C GLY A 270 11.38 18.74 -28.66
N ASN A 271 10.16 19.27 -28.64
CA ASN A 271 9.45 19.58 -27.40
C ASN A 271 9.09 18.28 -26.67
N LYS A 272 9.28 18.26 -25.35
CA LYS A 272 9.12 17.08 -24.51
C LYS A 272 8.02 17.27 -23.48
N VAL A 273 7.23 16.22 -23.28
CA VAL A 273 6.33 16.09 -22.11
C VAL A 273 6.75 14.84 -21.34
N LYS A 274 6.88 14.98 -20.02
CA LYS A 274 7.34 13.91 -19.14
C LYS A 274 6.51 13.85 -17.86
N ILE A 275 6.16 12.64 -17.44
CA ILE A 275 5.84 12.35 -16.04
C ILE A 275 7.06 11.60 -15.48
N HIS A 276 7.83 12.23 -14.61
CA HIS A 276 8.96 11.61 -13.94
C HIS A 276 8.52 11.01 -12.62
N SER A 277 8.48 9.68 -12.56
CA SER A 277 8.04 8.89 -11.41
C SER A 277 9.09 7.79 -11.14
N PRO A 278 10.31 8.16 -10.71
CA PRO A 278 11.36 7.18 -10.48
C PRO A 278 10.99 6.23 -9.34
N ALA A 279 11.67 5.08 -9.30
CA ALA A 279 11.51 4.07 -8.27
C ALA A 279 11.51 4.68 -6.85
N GLY A 280 10.40 4.49 -6.13
CA GLY A 280 10.24 4.90 -4.73
C GLY A 280 9.86 6.37 -4.50
N ALA A 281 9.71 7.16 -5.56
CA ALA A 281 9.34 8.57 -5.46
C ALA A 281 8.04 8.78 -4.67
N ALA A 282 8.04 9.79 -3.80
CA ALA A 282 6.85 10.23 -3.07
C ALA A 282 5.79 10.81 -4.02
N ASN A 283 6.21 11.73 -4.88
CA ASN A 283 5.38 12.41 -5.86
C ASN A 283 6.00 12.31 -7.26
N GLY A 284 5.16 12.26 -8.29
CA GLY A 284 5.59 12.35 -9.67
C GLY A 284 5.82 13.82 -10.04
N VAL A 285 6.88 14.11 -10.78
CA VAL A 285 7.15 15.45 -11.31
C VAL A 285 6.72 15.50 -12.77
N ILE A 286 5.69 16.29 -13.08
CA ILE A 286 5.24 16.50 -14.46
C ILE A 286 5.95 17.71 -15.06
N THR A 287 6.59 17.55 -16.22
CA THR A 287 7.26 18.65 -16.93
C THR A 287 6.79 18.79 -18.38
N LYS A 288 6.72 20.03 -18.88
CA LYS A 288 6.64 20.36 -20.31
C LYS A 288 7.87 21.19 -20.67
N ASN A 289 8.70 20.72 -21.59
CA ASN A 289 9.95 21.37 -22.00
C ASN A 289 10.86 21.72 -20.80
N GLY A 290 10.95 20.83 -19.82
CA GLY A 290 11.74 21.03 -18.59
C GLY A 290 11.03 21.85 -17.49
N GLU A 291 9.94 22.57 -17.80
CA GLU A 291 9.20 23.34 -16.80
C GLU A 291 8.20 22.49 -16.01
N VAL A 292 8.25 22.59 -14.67
CA VAL A 292 7.36 21.85 -13.75
C VAL A 292 5.92 22.34 -13.86
N ARG A 293 4.96 21.40 -13.93
CA ARG A 293 3.52 21.66 -13.99
C ARG A 293 2.82 21.02 -12.79
N LYS A 294 2.13 21.82 -11.97
CA LYS A 294 1.38 21.33 -10.81
C LYS A 294 0.09 20.62 -11.27
N PRO A 295 -0.17 19.38 -10.81
CA PRO A 295 -1.41 18.68 -11.12
C PRO A 295 -2.60 19.30 -10.39
N LYS A 296 -3.79 19.22 -11.02
CA LYS A 296 -5.07 19.43 -10.32
C LYS A 296 -5.56 18.09 -9.78
N ILE A 297 -5.92 18.05 -8.49
CA ILE A 297 -6.46 16.84 -7.87
C ILE A 297 -7.94 16.70 -8.27
N VAL A 298 -8.34 15.50 -8.67
CA VAL A 298 -9.73 15.16 -9.03
C VAL A 298 -10.22 14.02 -8.13
N HIS A 299 -11.35 14.25 -7.46
CA HIS A 299 -12.02 13.30 -6.57
C HIS A 299 -13.35 12.82 -7.16
N VAL A 300 -13.91 11.78 -6.55
CA VAL A 300 -15.16 11.11 -6.92
C VAL A 300 -16.39 11.83 -6.35
N GLN A 301 -17.53 11.73 -7.03
CA GLN A 301 -18.88 12.01 -6.50
C GLN A 301 -19.72 10.71 -6.49
N ALA A 302 -20.08 10.20 -5.31
CA ALA A 302 -20.64 8.84 -5.17
C ALA A 302 -22.09 8.67 -5.65
N ILE A 303 -22.39 7.58 -6.37
CA ILE A 303 -23.74 7.03 -6.62
C ILE A 303 -23.71 5.48 -6.54
N PRO A 304 -24.74 4.79 -6.00
CA PRO A 304 -24.76 3.33 -5.80
C PRO A 304 -24.72 2.52 -7.11
N ASN A 305 -23.97 1.41 -7.11
CA ASN A 305 -23.54 0.71 -8.31
C ASN A 305 -24.20 -0.67 -8.54
N ARG A 306 -24.43 -1.05 -9.81
CA ARG A 306 -25.01 -2.34 -10.27
C ARG A 306 -23.93 -3.42 -10.58
N LYS A 307 -24.36 -4.69 -10.72
CA LYS A 307 -23.53 -5.93 -10.79
C LYS A 307 -22.96 -6.23 -12.20
N PRO A 308 -21.70 -6.75 -12.32
CA PRO A 308 -21.17 -7.35 -13.56
C PRO A 308 -20.81 -8.86 -13.47
N ASN A 309 -20.81 -9.56 -14.62
CA ASN A 309 -20.40 -10.97 -14.81
C ASN A 309 -19.36 -11.14 -15.95
N ASP A 310 -18.38 -12.02 -15.68
CA ASP A 310 -17.45 -12.91 -16.42
C ASP A 310 -16.94 -12.70 -17.86
N ILE A 311 -15.58 -12.75 -18.03
CA ILE A 311 -14.82 -13.11 -19.27
C ILE A 311 -13.46 -13.80 -18.94
N PRO A 312 -12.96 -14.80 -19.73
CA PRO A 312 -11.66 -15.52 -19.56
C PRO A 312 -10.44 -14.92 -20.30
N THR A 313 -9.28 -15.59 -20.12
CA THR A 313 -7.90 -15.04 -20.05
C THR A 313 -6.96 -15.17 -21.26
N SER A 314 -6.20 -14.09 -21.52
CA SER A 314 -4.76 -14.11 -21.83
C SER A 314 -4.19 -12.72 -21.54
N SER A 315 -3.54 -12.54 -20.39
CA SER A 315 -3.43 -11.25 -19.67
C SER A 315 -4.80 -10.65 -19.32
N VAL A 316 -4.95 -10.16 -18.09
CA VAL A 316 -6.17 -9.45 -17.68
C VAL A 316 -5.77 -8.00 -17.47
N GLY A 317 -6.24 -7.14 -18.36
CA GLY A 317 -6.20 -5.69 -18.19
C GLY A 317 -7.44 -5.24 -17.45
N MET A 318 -7.26 -4.40 -16.43
CA MET A 318 -8.35 -3.79 -15.70
C MET A 318 -8.42 -2.32 -16.03
N TYR A 319 -9.61 -1.86 -16.38
CA TYR A 319 -9.87 -0.45 -16.58
C TYR A 319 -9.99 0.26 -15.22
N MET A 320 -9.31 1.40 -15.06
CA MET A 320 -9.46 2.33 -13.96
C MET A 320 -10.26 3.52 -14.43
N ASP A 321 -11.57 3.44 -14.21
CA ASP A 321 -12.49 4.54 -14.54
C ASP A 321 -12.18 5.73 -13.61
N THR A 322 -11.91 6.88 -14.23
CA THR A 322 -11.51 8.11 -13.52
C THR A 322 -12.64 9.12 -13.39
N SER A 323 -13.86 8.75 -13.80
CA SER A 323 -15.03 9.64 -13.85
C SER A 323 -15.54 9.97 -12.46
N GLY A 324 -15.32 9.06 -11.52
CA GLY A 324 -16.00 9.06 -10.24
C GLY A 324 -17.51 8.85 -10.32
N ILE A 325 -18.07 8.44 -11.47
CA ILE A 325 -19.50 8.15 -11.64
C ILE A 325 -19.72 6.65 -11.88
N ASN A 326 -18.98 6.06 -12.82
CA ASN A 326 -19.07 4.63 -13.14
C ASN A 326 -17.85 3.91 -12.56
N TYR A 327 -17.98 3.20 -11.44
CA TYR A 327 -16.82 2.48 -10.90
C TYR A 327 -16.55 1.21 -11.69
N THR A 328 -15.31 1.04 -12.16
CA THR A 328 -14.81 -0.31 -12.44
C THR A 328 -14.39 -0.94 -11.12
N ARG A 329 -15.12 -1.98 -10.68
CA ARG A 329 -14.71 -2.75 -9.51
C ARG A 329 -13.53 -3.65 -9.90
N PRO A 330 -12.36 -3.53 -9.24
CA PRO A 330 -11.25 -4.41 -9.54
C PRO A 330 -11.59 -5.87 -9.21
N ILE A 331 -10.97 -6.81 -9.94
CA ILE A 331 -11.22 -8.25 -9.75
C ILE A 331 -10.49 -8.71 -8.49
N ASN A 332 -11.20 -8.75 -7.37
CA ASN A 332 -10.64 -9.01 -6.04
C ASN A 332 -9.85 -10.33 -5.89
N ASN A 333 -10.08 -11.31 -6.76
CA ASN A 333 -9.41 -12.62 -6.73
C ASN A 333 -8.61 -12.94 -8.00
N ILE A 334 -8.15 -11.92 -8.73
CA ILE A 334 -7.38 -12.07 -9.97
C ILE A 334 -6.13 -12.95 -9.79
N GLY A 335 -5.55 -12.98 -8.58
CA GLY A 335 -4.41 -13.83 -8.21
C GLY A 335 -4.67 -15.33 -8.17
N ALA A 336 -5.93 -15.76 -8.18
CA ALA A 336 -6.29 -17.18 -8.23
C ALA A 336 -6.13 -17.79 -9.64
N LEU A 337 -5.98 -16.95 -10.67
CA LEU A 337 -5.74 -17.39 -12.03
C LEU A 337 -4.34 -18.02 -12.13
N ARG A 338 -4.30 -19.32 -12.43
CA ARG A 338 -3.04 -20.08 -12.53
C ARG A 338 -2.14 -19.47 -13.61
N GLY A 339 -0.89 -19.15 -13.26
CA GLY A 339 0.13 -18.65 -14.18
C GLY A 339 0.14 -17.14 -14.39
N LEU A 340 -0.78 -16.38 -13.77
CA LEU A 340 -0.79 -14.92 -13.89
C LEU A 340 0.28 -14.27 -12.98
N THR A 341 1.37 -13.83 -13.58
CA THR A 341 2.50 -13.15 -12.88
C THR A 341 2.55 -11.65 -13.13
N GLN A 342 1.84 -11.16 -14.16
CA GLN A 342 1.74 -9.76 -14.56
C GLN A 342 0.30 -9.43 -14.99
N SER A 343 -0.15 -8.20 -14.75
CA SER A 343 -1.45 -7.66 -15.18
C SER A 343 -1.31 -6.22 -15.64
N ASP A 344 -2.32 -5.66 -16.30
CA ASP A 344 -2.33 -4.27 -16.76
C ASP A 344 -3.42 -3.47 -16.03
N ILE A 345 -3.13 -2.20 -15.75
CA ILE A 345 -4.10 -1.20 -15.29
C ILE A 345 -4.17 -0.10 -16.33
N ILE A 346 -5.34 -0.01 -16.98
CA ILE A 346 -5.65 0.95 -18.03
C ILE A 346 -6.36 2.13 -17.39
N VAL A 347 -5.68 3.25 -17.22
CA VAL A 347 -6.24 4.44 -16.58
C VAL A 347 -7.09 5.21 -17.59
N GLY A 348 -8.40 5.25 -17.36
CA GLY A 348 -9.34 6.02 -18.15
C GLY A 348 -9.07 7.52 -18.10
N VAL A 349 -9.75 8.26 -18.97
CA VAL A 349 -9.60 9.74 -19.06
C VAL A 349 -10.91 10.48 -18.76
N GLU A 350 -11.88 9.81 -18.15
CA GLU A 350 -13.17 10.41 -17.82
C GLU A 350 -13.05 11.60 -16.85
N ALA A 351 -12.00 11.66 -16.02
CA ALA A 351 -11.70 12.83 -15.18
C ALA A 351 -11.66 14.14 -15.99
N THR A 352 -11.29 14.06 -17.28
CA THR A 352 -11.24 15.22 -18.20
C THR A 352 -12.61 15.81 -18.52
N LYS A 353 -13.70 15.09 -18.27
CA LYS A 353 -15.07 15.61 -18.41
C LYS A 353 -15.41 16.67 -17.35
N TYR A 354 -14.67 16.70 -16.24
CA TYR A 354 -14.92 17.58 -15.10
C TYR A 354 -13.84 18.64 -14.90
N THR A 355 -12.82 18.67 -15.77
CA THR A 355 -11.73 19.64 -15.66
C THR A 355 -11.10 19.94 -17.01
N THR A 356 -10.74 21.20 -17.23
CA THR A 356 -9.96 21.65 -18.40
C THR A 356 -8.44 21.53 -18.17
N ALA A 357 -8.02 21.06 -16.99
CA ALA A 357 -6.61 20.93 -16.64
C ALA A 357 -5.89 19.91 -17.52
N LYS A 358 -4.69 20.28 -18.00
CA LYS A 358 -3.81 19.39 -18.80
C LYS A 358 -3.02 18.40 -17.95
N THR A 359 -3.01 18.55 -16.63
CA THR A 359 -2.36 17.64 -15.67
C THR A 359 -3.32 17.36 -14.54
N ILE A 360 -3.55 16.08 -14.27
CA ILE A 360 -4.49 15.59 -13.28
C ILE A 360 -3.77 14.60 -12.36
N GLN A 361 -4.00 14.71 -11.06
CA GLN A 361 -3.71 13.67 -10.08
C GLN A 361 -5.03 13.07 -9.63
N LEU A 362 -5.14 11.74 -9.69
CA LEU A 362 -6.33 11.03 -9.24
C LEU A 362 -6.37 11.00 -7.71
N GLY A 363 -7.56 11.19 -7.15
CA GLY A 363 -7.81 11.10 -5.71
C GLY A 363 -7.58 9.69 -5.16
N GLN A 364 -7.31 9.62 -3.85
CA GLN A 364 -7.06 8.36 -3.14
C GLN A 364 -8.27 7.42 -3.18
N ASP A 365 -9.47 8.01 -3.21
CA ASP A 365 -10.76 7.37 -3.40
C ASP A 365 -10.89 6.58 -4.72
N ILE A 366 -10.14 6.97 -5.77
CA ILE A 366 -10.08 6.23 -7.05
C ILE A 366 -9.09 5.06 -6.96
N ILE A 367 -7.95 5.23 -6.28
CA ILE A 367 -6.85 4.26 -6.33
C ILE A 367 -6.93 3.17 -5.24
N GLU A 368 -7.55 3.44 -4.09
CA GLU A 368 -7.53 2.51 -2.95
C GLU A 368 -8.19 1.14 -3.23
N PRO A 369 -9.30 1.04 -3.98
CA PRO A 369 -9.85 -0.25 -4.39
C PRO A 369 -8.84 -1.11 -5.17
N TYR A 370 -8.00 -0.48 -6.00
CA TYR A 370 -6.96 -1.17 -6.75
C TYR A 370 -5.82 -1.61 -5.84
N ASN A 371 -5.46 -0.80 -4.83
CA ASN A 371 -4.45 -1.18 -3.84
C ASN A 371 -4.85 -2.43 -3.04
N ASP A 372 -6.12 -2.54 -2.64
CA ASP A 372 -6.63 -3.74 -1.97
C ASP A 372 -6.57 -4.98 -2.85
N MET A 373 -6.91 -4.82 -4.13
CA MET A 373 -6.77 -5.89 -5.10
C MET A 373 -5.30 -6.29 -5.31
N ILE A 374 -4.39 -5.32 -5.48
CA ILE A 374 -2.94 -5.58 -5.62
C ILE A 374 -2.45 -6.42 -4.43
N ARG A 375 -2.79 -6.00 -3.20
CA ARG A 375 -2.40 -6.71 -1.96
C ARG A 375 -2.91 -8.15 -1.89
N LYS A 376 -4.13 -8.40 -2.36
CA LYS A 376 -4.77 -9.73 -2.34
C LYS A 376 -4.33 -10.64 -3.48
N SER A 377 -3.97 -10.05 -4.63
CA SER A 377 -3.65 -10.80 -5.85
C SER A 377 -2.34 -11.58 -5.76
N GLY A 378 -1.34 -11.06 -5.04
CA GLY A 378 0.02 -11.60 -5.11
C GLY A 378 0.69 -11.44 -6.49
N ILE A 379 0.11 -10.63 -7.39
CA ILE A 379 0.73 -10.25 -8.65
C ILE A 379 1.77 -9.17 -8.36
N GLU A 380 2.98 -9.38 -8.85
CA GLU A 380 4.14 -8.55 -8.52
C GLU A 380 4.42 -7.46 -9.55
N LYS A 381 3.75 -7.52 -10.71
CA LYS A 381 3.96 -6.57 -11.81
C LYS A 381 2.64 -6.09 -12.41
N PHE A 382 2.43 -4.78 -12.39
CA PHE A 382 1.31 -4.11 -13.05
C PHE A 382 1.83 -3.11 -14.08
N SER A 383 1.50 -3.29 -15.36
CA SER A 383 1.77 -2.28 -16.38
C SER A 383 0.71 -1.20 -16.30
N ILE A 384 1.13 0.07 -16.30
CA ILE A 384 0.19 1.21 -16.22
C ILE A 384 0.24 2.00 -17.51
N TYR A 385 -0.91 2.28 -18.12
CA TYR A 385 -1.02 3.18 -19.28
C TYR A 385 -2.40 3.84 -19.33
N SER A 386 -2.54 4.91 -20.13
CA SER A 386 -3.84 5.55 -20.31
C SER A 386 -4.68 4.72 -21.27
N GLY A 387 -6.00 4.70 -21.09
CA GLY A 387 -6.93 4.18 -22.10
C GLY A 387 -7.05 5.08 -23.34
N SER A 388 -6.55 6.32 -23.27
CA SER A 388 -6.60 7.29 -24.36
C SER A 388 -5.24 7.48 -25.01
N LEU A 389 -5.25 7.59 -26.34
CA LEU A 389 -4.09 7.97 -27.14
C LEU A 389 -3.57 9.35 -26.74
N THR A 390 -4.46 10.29 -26.43
CA THR A 390 -4.09 11.70 -26.25
C THR A 390 -3.63 12.05 -24.84
N TRP A 391 -3.55 11.04 -23.97
CA TRP A 391 -3.15 11.17 -22.58
C TRP A 391 -2.11 10.11 -22.20
N MET A 392 -1.20 10.48 -21.31
CA MET A 392 -0.30 9.54 -20.66
C MET A 392 -0.70 9.36 -19.21
N ALA A 393 -0.64 8.11 -18.74
CA ALA A 393 -0.84 7.76 -17.33
C ALA A 393 0.44 7.20 -16.71
N SER A 394 0.73 7.57 -15.47
CA SER A 394 1.83 7.01 -14.67
C SER A 394 1.45 7.02 -13.20
N ILE A 395 2.13 6.21 -12.39
CA ILE A 395 1.93 6.13 -10.94
C ILE A 395 3.23 6.37 -10.20
N THR A 396 3.20 6.89 -8.99
CA THR A 396 4.28 6.57 -8.03
C THR A 396 3.92 5.31 -7.29
N GLN A 397 4.89 4.42 -7.10
CA GLN A 397 4.66 3.10 -6.53
C GLN A 397 5.27 2.97 -5.13
N LEU A 398 4.58 2.25 -4.25
CA LEU A 398 5.14 1.79 -2.98
C LEU A 398 5.97 0.50 -3.19
N PRO A 399 6.92 0.20 -2.29
CA PRO A 399 7.69 -1.05 -2.36
C PRO A 399 6.86 -2.34 -2.24
N ASP A 400 5.58 -2.27 -1.89
CA ASP A 400 4.66 -3.43 -1.91
C ASP A 400 3.83 -3.50 -3.21
N PHE A 401 4.30 -2.83 -4.26
CA PHE A 401 3.70 -2.67 -5.58
C PHE A 401 2.41 -1.85 -5.64
N THR A 402 1.87 -1.42 -4.50
CA THR A 402 0.65 -0.60 -4.48
C THR A 402 0.88 0.81 -5.04
N ILE A 403 -0.20 1.40 -5.54
CA ILE A 403 -0.22 2.73 -6.13
C ILE A 403 -0.23 3.76 -4.99
N ARG A 404 0.80 4.61 -4.93
CA ARG A 404 0.84 5.76 -4.01
C ARG A 404 0.06 6.95 -4.57
N ASN A 405 0.34 7.31 -5.81
CA ASN A 405 -0.35 8.38 -6.55
C ASN A 405 -0.49 7.96 -8.01
N ALA A 406 -1.56 8.37 -8.67
CA ALA A 406 -1.78 8.17 -10.09
C ALA A 406 -1.98 9.51 -10.81
N TYR A 407 -1.37 9.65 -11.97
CA TYR A 407 -1.32 10.89 -12.73
C TYR A 407 -1.77 10.67 -14.16
N LEU A 408 -2.51 11.64 -14.68
CA LEU A 408 -2.84 11.79 -16.09
C LEU A 408 -2.24 13.10 -16.61
N ARG A 409 -1.57 13.05 -17.75
CA ARG A 409 -1.03 14.23 -18.44
C ARG A 409 -1.45 14.20 -19.90
N LYS A 410 -2.05 15.29 -20.37
CA LYS A 410 -2.34 15.46 -21.79
C LYS A 410 -1.03 15.43 -22.58
N ILE A 411 -0.98 14.61 -23.61
CA ILE A 411 0.09 14.62 -24.60
C ILE A 411 -0.24 15.72 -25.61
N PRO A 412 0.68 16.67 -25.89
CA PRO A 412 0.45 17.72 -26.88
C PRO A 412 0.10 17.13 -28.26
N TYR A 413 -0.87 17.73 -28.96
CA TYR A 413 -1.28 17.25 -30.29
C TYR A 413 -0.15 17.26 -31.32
N THR A 414 0.85 18.12 -31.12
CA THR A 414 2.04 18.20 -31.97
C THR A 414 2.89 16.92 -31.97
N VAL A 415 2.74 16.03 -30.98
CA VAL A 415 3.44 14.73 -30.92
C VAL A 415 3.02 13.78 -32.05
N TRP A 416 1.84 13.99 -32.62
CA TRP A 416 1.34 13.24 -33.77
C TRP A 416 1.51 13.98 -35.10
N ALA A 417 1.99 15.24 -35.07
CA ALA A 417 2.31 15.95 -36.29
C ALA A 417 3.34 15.15 -37.10
N GLY A 418 3.06 14.97 -38.40
CA GLY A 418 3.92 14.28 -39.35
C GLY A 418 4.16 12.78 -39.14
N LYS A 419 3.33 12.14 -38.30
CA LYS A 419 3.17 10.68 -38.23
C LYS A 419 1.98 10.15 -39.04
N MET A 420 1.16 11.06 -39.56
CA MET A 420 0.08 10.75 -40.50
C MET A 420 0.61 10.12 -41.79
N PRO A 421 -0.12 9.15 -42.38
CA PRO A 421 0.05 8.78 -43.77
C PRO A 421 -0.12 10.02 -44.66
N THR A 422 0.78 10.20 -45.64
CA THR A 422 0.72 11.28 -46.65
C THR A 422 -0.67 11.33 -47.30
N PRO A 423 -1.30 12.52 -47.44
CA PRO A 423 -0.79 13.54 -48.38
C PRO A 423 -0.49 14.94 -47.79
N ILE A 424 -0.57 15.14 -46.46
CA ILE A 424 -0.48 16.48 -45.85
C ILE A 424 0.96 16.81 -45.43
N ASP A 425 1.40 18.06 -45.63
CA ASP A 425 2.70 18.51 -45.15
C ASP A 425 2.79 18.43 -43.63
N LYS A 426 3.95 17.97 -43.14
CA LYS A 426 4.18 17.75 -41.70
C LYS A 426 4.16 19.06 -40.92
N ASN A 427 4.57 20.17 -41.53
CA ASN A 427 4.58 21.49 -40.91
C ASN A 427 3.16 22.07 -40.81
N ASP A 428 2.31 21.85 -41.82
CA ASP A 428 0.92 22.31 -41.78
C ASP A 428 0.15 21.59 -40.68
N THR A 429 0.30 20.26 -40.63
CA THR A 429 -0.23 19.44 -39.52
C THR A 429 0.32 19.91 -38.17
N TYR A 430 1.60 20.28 -38.10
CA TYR A 430 2.20 20.80 -36.87
C TYR A 430 1.53 22.11 -36.43
N ASN A 431 1.40 23.08 -37.33
CA ASN A 431 0.83 24.39 -37.03
C ASN A 431 -0.63 24.26 -36.59
N PHE A 432 -1.41 23.41 -37.26
CA PHE A 432 -2.79 23.11 -36.88
C PHE A 432 -2.89 22.45 -35.49
N SER A 433 -2.09 21.41 -35.25
CA SER A 433 -2.10 20.70 -33.97
C SER A 433 -1.58 21.57 -32.80
N ASP A 434 -0.65 22.48 -33.06
CA ASP A 434 -0.25 23.51 -32.08
C ASP A 434 -1.40 24.48 -31.78
N GLY A 435 -2.15 24.91 -32.81
CA GLY A 435 -3.38 25.68 -32.62
C GLY A 435 -4.42 24.97 -31.74
N LEU A 436 -4.67 23.67 -31.98
CA LEU A 436 -5.53 22.84 -31.11
C LEU A 436 -4.98 22.75 -29.68
N GLU A 437 -3.66 22.67 -29.52
CA GLU A 437 -3.01 22.63 -28.21
C GLU A 437 -3.19 23.94 -27.44
N GLN A 438 -3.08 25.09 -28.12
CA GLN A 438 -3.32 26.42 -27.55
C GLN A 438 -4.77 26.61 -27.09
N ARG A 439 -5.72 26.08 -27.87
CA ARG A 439 -7.17 26.17 -27.60
C ARG A 439 -7.66 25.19 -26.52
N TYR A 440 -6.94 24.10 -26.28
CA TYR A 440 -7.34 23.10 -25.30
C TYR A 440 -7.47 23.68 -23.89
N GLY A 441 -8.70 23.63 -23.36
CA GLY A 441 -9.04 24.06 -22.01
C GLY A 441 -9.21 25.56 -21.83
N VAL A 442 -9.21 26.34 -22.92
CA VAL A 442 -9.55 27.77 -22.92
C VAL A 442 -11.03 27.97 -22.62
N GLU A 443 -11.89 27.28 -23.38
CA GLU A 443 -13.33 27.30 -23.15
C GLU A 443 -13.76 26.35 -22.03
N GLY A 444 -14.79 26.77 -21.28
CA GLY A 444 -15.31 26.02 -20.15
C GLY A 444 -15.90 24.65 -20.51
N ILE A 445 -16.04 23.78 -19.51
CA ILE A 445 -16.70 22.48 -19.66
C ILE A 445 -18.13 22.67 -20.18
N GLY A 446 -18.53 21.84 -21.17
CA GLY A 446 -19.89 21.83 -21.71
C GLY A 446 -20.11 22.70 -22.95
N THR A 447 -19.19 23.62 -23.27
CA THR A 447 -19.23 24.43 -24.50
C THR A 447 -19.08 23.58 -25.76
N ARG A 448 -19.49 24.12 -26.91
CA ARG A 448 -19.36 23.42 -28.21
C ARG A 448 -17.92 23.06 -28.53
N GLU A 449 -16.99 23.96 -28.26
CA GLU A 449 -15.56 23.73 -28.45
C GLU A 449 -15.03 22.68 -27.48
N ASN A 450 -15.37 22.77 -26.19
CA ASN A 450 -14.94 21.76 -25.23
C ASN A 450 -15.39 20.36 -25.63
N ARG A 451 -16.60 20.20 -26.20
CA ARG A 451 -17.07 18.90 -26.72
C ARG A 451 -16.17 18.30 -27.79
N VAL A 452 -15.52 19.11 -28.63
CA VAL A 452 -14.52 18.62 -29.60
C VAL A 452 -13.33 18.03 -28.85
N PHE A 453 -12.79 18.75 -27.86
CA PHE A 453 -11.69 18.24 -27.04
C PHE A 453 -12.07 17.00 -26.23
N GLN A 454 -13.31 16.88 -25.75
CA GLN A 454 -13.78 15.67 -25.09
C GLN A 454 -13.80 14.46 -26.04
N LYS A 455 -14.15 14.66 -27.32
CA LYS A 455 -14.06 13.60 -28.34
C LYS A 455 -12.60 13.22 -28.61
N LEU A 456 -11.70 14.19 -28.73
CA LEU A 456 -10.27 13.93 -28.91
C LEU A 456 -9.65 13.23 -27.68
N ASN A 457 -10.12 13.56 -26.46
CA ASN A 457 -9.72 12.84 -25.25
C ASN A 457 -10.16 11.37 -25.31
N SER A 458 -11.34 11.06 -25.88
CA SER A 458 -11.86 9.68 -25.89
C SER A 458 -11.22 8.74 -26.93
N ILE A 459 -10.36 9.24 -27.82
CA ILE A 459 -9.68 8.40 -28.83
C ILE A 459 -8.74 7.43 -28.12
N GLY A 460 -8.93 6.13 -28.34
CA GLY A 460 -8.16 5.06 -27.73
C GLY A 460 -6.77 4.87 -28.33
N ASN A 461 -5.85 4.23 -27.60
CA ASN A 461 -4.47 3.99 -28.07
C ASN A 461 -4.37 3.26 -29.42
N ASN A 462 -5.37 2.44 -29.76
CA ASN A 462 -5.41 1.68 -31.01
C ASN A 462 -6.18 2.42 -32.13
N GLU A 463 -6.59 3.67 -31.89
CA GLU A 463 -7.42 4.47 -32.78
C GLU A 463 -6.64 5.68 -33.35
N GLU A 464 -5.33 5.55 -33.53
CA GLU A 464 -4.47 6.61 -34.05
C GLU A 464 -4.95 7.14 -35.41
N ILE A 465 -5.51 6.25 -36.25
CA ILE A 465 -6.13 6.63 -37.53
C ILE A 465 -7.33 7.58 -37.32
N LEU A 466 -8.13 7.39 -36.27
CA LEU A 466 -9.26 8.30 -35.98
C LEU A 466 -8.76 9.70 -35.58
N LEU A 467 -7.64 9.79 -34.86
CA LEU A 467 -7.03 11.09 -34.55
C LEU A 467 -6.58 11.79 -35.83
N TYR A 468 -5.99 11.04 -36.76
CA TYR A 468 -5.55 11.57 -38.05
C TYR A 468 -6.70 12.06 -38.92
N GLN A 469 -7.76 11.26 -39.02
CA GLN A 469 -8.99 11.65 -39.72
C GLN A 469 -9.62 12.91 -39.09
N ALA A 470 -9.67 12.99 -37.76
CA ALA A 470 -10.21 14.16 -37.08
C ALA A 470 -9.38 15.43 -37.40
N PHE A 471 -8.05 15.33 -37.46
CA PHE A 471 -7.22 16.49 -37.83
C PHE A 471 -7.45 16.89 -39.30
N ASP A 472 -7.50 15.93 -40.21
CA ASP A 472 -7.74 16.18 -41.65
C ASP A 472 -9.11 16.83 -41.91
N GLU A 473 -10.17 16.32 -41.26
CA GLU A 473 -11.52 16.89 -41.32
C GLU A 473 -11.57 18.31 -40.75
N MET A 474 -10.92 18.56 -39.61
CA MET A 474 -10.89 19.88 -38.98
C MET A 474 -10.03 20.90 -39.74
N MET A 475 -9.04 20.45 -40.52
CA MET A 475 -8.28 21.31 -41.44
C MET A 475 -9.06 21.65 -42.72
N GLY A 476 -10.20 20.97 -42.96
CA GLY A 476 -11.11 21.29 -44.06
C GLY A 476 -10.80 20.59 -45.38
N HIS A 477 -9.86 19.63 -45.40
CA HIS A 477 -9.43 18.97 -46.64
C HIS A 477 -10.50 18.05 -47.24
N GLN A 478 -11.30 17.38 -46.40
CA GLN A 478 -12.42 16.56 -46.89
C GLN A 478 -13.53 17.36 -47.58
N TYR A 479 -13.61 18.66 -47.31
CA TYR A 479 -14.59 19.56 -47.93
C TYR A 479 -14.03 20.31 -49.15
N ALA A 480 -12.72 20.23 -49.39
CA ALA A 480 -12.02 20.89 -50.49
C ALA A 480 -11.84 20.00 -51.75
N ASN A 481 -12.23 18.72 -51.68
CA ASN A 481 -12.26 17.83 -52.83
C ASN A 481 -13.66 17.87 -53.49
N THR A 482 -13.82 18.77 -54.45
CA THR A 482 -14.83 18.66 -55.53
C THR A 482 -14.18 18.28 -56.83
#